data_AF-G1K031-F1
#
_entry.id   AF-G1K031-F1
#
_cell.length_a   1.000
_cell.length_b   1.000
_cell.length_c   1.000
_cell.angle_alpha   90.00
_cell.angle_beta   90.00
_cell.angle_gamma   90.00
#
_symmetry.space_group_name_H-M   'P 1'
#
loop_
_entity.id
_entity.type
_entity.pdbx_description
1 polymer ?
#
loop_
_entity_poly.entity_id
_entity_poly.type
_entity_poly.pdbx_seq_one_letter_code
_entity_poly.pdbx_strand_id
1 'polypeptide(L)'
;VYIRFHVPDQAGTFWYHSHYSTQYCDGLRGVLVVYDPDDPHENLYDIDNDDTVITLADWYHFPAPKLVGIPRPISTLINGIGRY
;
A
#
# COMPACT_ATOMS: atom_id res chain seq x y z
N VAL A 1 7.83 17.37 11.28
CA VAL A 1 8.67 16.17 11.53
C VAL A 1 9.23 15.72 10.20
N TYR A 2 10.53 15.51 10.09
CA TYR A 2 11.18 14.98 8.89
C TYR A 2 11.59 13.54 9.18
N ILE A 3 11.20 12.59 8.33
CA ILE A 3 11.58 11.19 8.47
C ILE A 3 12.87 10.99 7.65
N ARG A 4 13.94 10.53 8.31
CA ARG A 4 15.22 10.21 7.68
C ARG A 4 15.67 8.82 8.10
N PHE A 5 15.89 7.94 7.14
CA PHE A 5 16.47 6.62 7.33
C PHE A 5 17.18 6.18 6.04
N HIS A 6 17.95 5.10 6.13
CA HIS A 6 18.60 4.43 5.02
C HIS A 6 18.11 2.98 4.95
N VAL A 7 18.16 2.38 3.76
CA VAL A 7 17.80 0.98 3.51
C VAL A 7 19.00 0.32 2.82
N PRO A 8 20.09 0.04 3.56
CA PRO A 8 21.37 -0.34 2.95
C PRO A 8 21.40 -1.77 2.41
N ASP A 9 20.54 -2.65 2.93
CA ASP A 9 20.61 -4.10 2.78
C ASP A 9 19.24 -4.74 2.53
N GLN A 10 18.24 -3.95 2.12
CA GLN A 10 16.92 -4.45 1.78
C GLN A 10 16.43 -3.89 0.44
N ALA A 11 15.84 -4.77 -0.36
CA ALA A 11 15.12 -4.46 -1.59
C ALA A 11 13.81 -5.25 -1.62
N GLY A 12 12.85 -4.80 -2.43
CA GLY A 12 11.57 -5.44 -2.65
C GLY A 12 10.36 -4.51 -2.53
N THR A 13 9.18 -5.12 -2.43
CA THR A 13 7.89 -4.43 -2.39
C THR A 13 7.42 -4.19 -0.96
N PHE A 14 7.36 -2.93 -0.56
CA PHE A 14 6.87 -2.46 0.73
C PHE A 14 5.66 -1.53 0.56
N TRP A 15 5.22 -0.97 1.67
CA TRP A 15 4.15 0.02 1.71
C TRP A 15 4.31 0.88 2.96
N TYR A 16 3.76 2.08 2.93
CA TYR A 16 3.69 2.97 4.09
C TYR A 16 2.24 3.23 4.44
N HIS A 17 1.98 3.53 5.71
CA HIS A 17 0.65 3.90 6.16
C HIS A 17 0.70 4.75 7.43
N SER A 18 -0.39 5.47 7.72
CA SER A 18 -0.53 6.15 9.00
C SER A 18 -0.51 5.13 10.13
N HIS A 19 0.30 5.41 11.15
CA HIS A 19 0.36 4.61 12.37
C HIS A 19 -0.35 5.30 13.55
N TYR A 20 -1.26 6.24 13.26
CA TYR A 20 -2.06 6.92 14.26
C TYR A 20 -3.51 6.42 14.23
N SER A 21 -3.92 5.72 15.30
CA SER A 21 -5.27 5.16 15.42
C SER A 21 -5.66 4.36 14.15
N THR A 22 -6.89 4.52 13.66
CA THR A 22 -7.43 3.88 12.45
C THR A 22 -7.25 4.73 11.19
N GLN A 23 -6.37 5.73 11.20
CA GLN A 23 -6.29 6.72 10.12
C GLN A 23 -5.86 6.13 8.77
N TYR A 24 -5.11 5.01 8.75
CA TYR A 24 -4.76 4.39 7.46
C TYR A 24 -5.99 3.83 6.72
N CYS A 25 -7.03 3.42 7.46
CA CYS A 25 -8.30 2.95 6.89
C CYS A 25 -9.02 4.07 6.12
N ASP A 26 -8.78 5.33 6.51
CA ASP A 26 -9.31 6.53 5.86
C ASP A 26 -8.48 6.97 4.63
N GLY A 27 -7.50 6.16 4.22
CA GLY A 27 -6.80 6.31 2.94
C GLY A 27 -5.35 6.77 3.02
N LEU A 28 -4.80 7.07 4.20
CA LEU A 28 -3.37 7.37 4.35
C LEU A 28 -2.54 6.08 4.35
N ARG A 29 -2.39 5.50 3.15
CA ARG A 29 -1.61 4.30 2.83
C ARG A 29 -1.15 4.37 1.37
N GLY A 30 0.00 3.80 1.05
CA GLY A 30 0.55 3.80 -0.30
C GLY A 30 1.70 2.81 -0.45
N VAL A 31 2.10 2.56 -1.69
CA VAL A 31 3.18 1.61 -2.03
C VAL A 31 4.54 2.28 -1.84
N LEU A 32 5.54 1.47 -1.45
CA LEU A 32 6.95 1.84 -1.41
C LEU A 32 7.75 0.70 -2.04
N VAL A 33 8.29 0.89 -3.24
CA VAL A 33 9.17 -0.10 -3.87
C VAL A 33 10.62 0.34 -3.68
N VAL A 34 11.49 -0.59 -3.28
CA VAL A 34 12.95 -0.40 -3.25
C VAL A 34 13.54 -1.38 -4.26
N TYR A 35 13.92 -0.88 -5.44
CA TYR A 35 14.50 -1.69 -6.50
C TYR A 35 15.93 -2.14 -6.16
N ASP A 36 16.26 -3.39 -6.52
CA ASP A 36 17.62 -3.93 -6.48
C ASP A 36 18.26 -3.79 -7.87
N PRO A 37 19.38 -3.05 -8.03
CA PRO A 37 20.11 -3.01 -9.29
C PRO A 37 20.70 -4.36 -9.72
N ASP A 38 20.87 -5.31 -8.80
CA ASP A 38 21.39 -6.64 -9.03
C ASP A 38 20.33 -7.73 -8.69
N ASP A 39 19.03 -7.46 -8.97
CA ASP A 39 17.92 -8.36 -8.62
C ASP A 39 18.16 -9.78 -9.21
N PRO A 40 18.22 -10.83 -8.38
CA PRO A 40 18.46 -12.21 -8.85
C PRO A 40 17.37 -12.74 -9.80
N HIS A 41 16.21 -12.08 -9.85
CA HIS A 41 15.07 -12.40 -10.71
C HIS A 41 14.91 -11.43 -11.89
N GLU A 42 15.81 -10.47 -12.11
CA GLU A 42 15.68 -9.47 -13.20
C GLU A 42 15.45 -10.11 -14.57
N ASN A 43 16.03 -11.29 -14.80
CA ASN A 43 15.97 -12.02 -16.06
C ASN A 43 14.66 -12.81 -16.25
N LEU A 44 13.71 -12.73 -15.31
CA LEU A 44 12.42 -13.41 -15.37
C LEU A 44 11.29 -12.51 -15.91
N TYR A 45 11.55 -11.22 -16.15
CA TYR A 45 10.55 -10.25 -16.61
C TYR A 45 11.16 -9.18 -17.51
N ASP A 46 10.33 -8.58 -18.38
CA ASP A 46 10.76 -7.51 -19.29
C ASP A 46 10.48 -6.10 -18.72
N ILE A 47 9.47 -5.97 -17.86
CA ILE A 47 8.96 -4.69 -17.38
C ILE A 47 8.68 -4.81 -15.88
N ASP A 48 9.31 -3.93 -15.11
CA ASP A 48 9.00 -3.69 -13.70
C ASP A 48 9.05 -2.18 -13.43
N ASN A 49 7.89 -1.56 -13.25
CA ASN A 49 7.72 -0.12 -13.09
C ASN A 49 6.39 0.20 -12.35
N ASP A 50 6.01 1.47 -12.26
CA ASP A 50 4.79 1.86 -11.55
C ASP A 50 3.50 1.20 -12.09
N ASP A 51 3.47 0.80 -13.37
CA ASP A 51 2.30 0.19 -14.00
C ASP A 51 2.13 -1.30 -13.63
N THR A 52 3.17 -1.96 -13.12
CA THR A 52 3.12 -3.37 -12.69
C THR A 52 2.71 -3.52 -11.23
N VAL A 53 2.59 -2.42 -10.49
CA VAL A 53 2.17 -2.42 -9.09
C VAL A 53 0.65 -2.62 -8.97
N ILE A 54 0.24 -3.63 -8.20
CA ILE A 54 -1.17 -3.89 -7.89
C ILE A 54 -1.41 -3.77 -6.38
N THR A 55 -2.24 -2.80 -5.99
CA THR A 55 -2.70 -2.61 -4.61
C THR A 55 -4.08 -3.19 -4.40
N LEU A 56 -4.27 -3.84 -3.25
CA LEU A 56 -5.57 -4.32 -2.78
C LEU A 56 -5.93 -3.58 -1.50
N ALA A 57 -7.14 -3.05 -1.45
CA ALA A 57 -7.61 -2.24 -0.33
C ALA A 57 -9.07 -2.54 0.01
N ASP A 58 -9.34 -2.70 1.29
CA ASP A 58 -10.68 -2.67 1.87
C ASP A 58 -11.17 -1.21 1.97
N TRP A 59 -12.43 -0.95 1.63
CA TRP A 59 -12.97 0.42 1.61
C TRP A 59 -14.32 0.54 2.32
N TYR A 60 -14.48 1.62 3.08
CA TYR A 60 -15.65 1.90 3.92
C TYR A 60 -16.28 3.22 3.50
N HIS A 61 -17.62 3.30 3.51
CA HIS A 61 -18.33 4.55 3.19
C HIS A 61 -18.33 5.58 4.33
N PHE A 62 -18.03 5.14 5.55
CA PHE A 62 -17.94 6.00 6.72
C PHE A 62 -16.49 6.08 7.19
N PRO A 63 -16.03 7.27 7.67
CA PRO A 63 -14.73 7.40 8.30
C PRO A 63 -14.55 6.40 9.43
N ALA A 64 -13.33 5.88 9.58
CA ALA A 64 -13.01 4.82 10.53
C ALA A 64 -13.45 5.10 11.98
N PRO A 65 -13.34 6.34 12.52
CA PRO A 65 -13.83 6.64 13.88
C PRO A 65 -15.36 6.52 14.05
N LYS A 66 -16.15 6.50 12.96
CA LYS A 66 -17.61 6.34 13.00
C LYS A 66 -18.06 4.88 12.83
N LEU A 67 -17.13 3.97 12.58
CA LEU A 67 -17.45 2.56 12.44
C LEU A 67 -17.73 1.95 13.82
N VAL A 68 -18.72 1.06 13.90
CA VAL A 68 -19.20 0.46 15.16
C VAL A 68 -19.13 -1.06 15.06
N GLY A 69 -18.73 -1.72 16.15
CA GLY A 69 -18.58 -3.17 16.19
C GLY A 69 -17.41 -3.65 15.34
N ILE A 70 -17.55 -4.82 14.70
CA ILE A 70 -16.57 -5.33 13.72
C ILE A 70 -17.00 -4.79 12.35
N PRO A 71 -16.31 -3.77 11.80
CA PRO A 71 -16.70 -3.18 10.55
C PRO A 71 -16.50 -4.14 9.39
N ARG A 72 -17.37 -4.05 8.39
CA ARG A 72 -17.26 -4.79 7.12
C ARG A 72 -17.02 -3.80 5.98
N PRO A 73 -15.99 -4.02 5.14
CA PRO A 73 -15.79 -3.17 3.99
C PRO A 73 -16.94 -3.32 3.01
N ILE A 74 -17.29 -2.22 2.35
CA ILE A 74 -18.36 -2.17 1.35
C ILE A 74 -17.80 -2.46 -0.05
N SER A 75 -16.53 -2.16 -0.28
CA SER A 75 -15.88 -2.39 -1.56
C SER A 75 -14.46 -2.92 -1.37
N THR A 76 -14.03 -3.72 -2.33
CA THR A 76 -12.62 -3.99 -2.59
C THR A 76 -12.15 -3.03 -3.68
N LEU A 77 -11.08 -2.30 -3.39
CA LEU A 77 -10.38 -1.47 -4.37
C LEU A 77 -9.18 -2.24 -4.91
N ILE A 78 -9.06 -2.29 -6.23
CA ILE A 78 -7.87 -2.69 -6.97
C ILE A 78 -7.30 -1.42 -7.60
N ASN A 79 -6.06 -1.06 -7.26
CA ASN A 79 -5.44 0.20 -7.72
C ASN A 79 -6.33 1.43 -7.46
N GLY A 80 -6.94 1.47 -6.27
CA GLY A 80 -7.78 2.59 -5.82
C GLY A 80 -9.19 2.62 -6.42
N ILE A 81 -9.55 1.65 -7.29
CA ILE A 81 -10.85 1.63 -7.99
C ILE A 81 -11.61 0.36 -7.60
N GLY A 82 -12.92 0.51 -7.35
CA GLY A 82 -13.81 -0.59 -7.02
C GLY A 82 -15.27 -0.25 -7.30
N ARG A 83 -16.17 -1.17 -6.97
CA ARG A 83 -17.64 -1.00 -7.11
C ARG A 83 -18.32 -1.11 -5.74
N TYR A 84 -19.45 -0.43 -5.55
CA TYR A 84 -20.32 -0.54 -4.37
C TYR A 84 -21.80 -0.55 -4.78
#